data_AF-A0A3P7QJS1-F1
#
_entry.id   AF-A0A3P7QJS1-F1
#
_cell.length_a   1.000
_cell.length_b   1.000
_cell.length_c   1.000
_cell.angle_alpha   90.00
_cell.angle_beta   90.00
_cell.angle_gamma   90.00
#
_symmetry.space_group_name_H-M   'P 1'
#
loop_
_entity.id
_entity.type
_entity.pdbx_description
1 polymer ?
#
loop_
_entity_poly.entity_id
_entity_poly.type
_entity_poly.pdbx_seq_one_letter_code
_entity_poly.pdbx_strand_id
1 'polypeptide(L)'
;MKFAYAQRTYLGDAKFVPTAMRIAKNLTTPEYTKWVVERIKDKAQPLSYYGGFNESQVSELSSFRIPAMVSCKQRKKFSNF
;
A
#
# COMPACT_ATOMS: atom_id res chain seq x y z
N MET A 1 -10.37 -4.51 0.29
CA MET A 1 -9.48 -3.39 -0.16
C MET A 1 -9.78 -2.04 0.51
N LYS A 2 -11.03 -1.64 0.74
CA LYS A 2 -11.38 -0.32 1.33
C LYS A 2 -10.72 -0.03 2.69
N PHE A 3 -10.72 -0.99 3.61
CA PHE A 3 -10.04 -0.86 4.92
C PHE A 3 -8.54 -0.56 4.80
N ALA A 4 -7.84 -1.15 3.82
CA ALA A 4 -6.41 -0.91 3.65
C ALA A 4 -6.14 0.51 3.14
N TYR A 5 -6.96 1.01 2.20
CA TYR A 5 -6.83 2.37 1.67
C TYR A 5 -7.16 3.44 2.72
N ALA A 6 -8.13 3.20 3.58
CA ALA A 6 -8.42 4.07 4.72
C ALA A 6 -7.17 4.27 5.60
N GLN A 7 -6.46 3.17 5.92
CA GLN A 7 -5.26 3.21 6.75
C GLN A 7 -4.05 3.84 6.03
N ARG A 8 -4.00 3.73 4.70
CA ARG A 8 -2.94 4.32 3.88
C ARG A 8 -2.85 5.84 4.04
N THR A 9 -3.95 6.52 4.38
CA THR A 9 -3.95 7.97 4.64
C THR A 9 -3.11 8.38 5.85
N TYR A 10 -2.92 7.49 6.82
CA TYR A 10 -2.09 7.73 8.01
C TYR A 10 -0.61 7.40 7.80
N LEU A 11 -0.24 6.83 6.64
CA LEU A 11 1.13 6.47 6.33
C LEU A 11 1.83 7.68 5.67
N GLY A 12 2.91 8.13 6.29
CA GLY A 12 3.82 9.14 5.78
C GLY A 12 5.28 8.71 5.96
N ASP A 13 6.22 9.61 5.67
CA ASP A 13 7.64 9.35 5.93
C ASP A 13 7.87 9.09 7.42
N ALA A 14 8.41 7.92 7.75
CA ALA A 14 8.67 7.48 9.12
C ALA A 14 9.65 8.41 9.88
N LYS A 15 10.50 9.16 9.17
CA LYS A 15 11.43 10.12 9.79
C LYS A 15 10.71 11.35 10.33
N PHE A 16 9.61 11.76 9.71
CA PHE A 16 8.88 12.99 10.04
C PHE A 16 7.55 12.71 10.75
N VAL A 17 6.97 11.54 10.53
CA VAL A 17 5.71 11.11 11.15
C VAL A 17 5.97 9.87 12.01
N PRO A 18 6.34 10.03 13.29
CA PRO A 18 6.68 8.89 14.16
C PRO A 18 5.51 7.92 14.36
N THR A 19 4.28 8.40 14.21
CA THR A 19 3.06 7.59 14.30
C THR A 19 2.93 6.59 13.15
N ALA A 20 3.47 6.90 11.96
CA ALA A 20 3.35 6.05 10.79
C ALA A 20 4.02 4.68 10.99
N MET A 21 5.18 4.65 11.65
CA MET A 21 5.89 3.40 11.99
C MET A 21 5.09 2.52 12.94
N ARG A 22 4.44 3.12 13.95
CA ARG A 22 3.60 2.38 14.91
C ARG A 22 2.38 1.77 14.22
N ILE A 23 1.73 2.53 13.33
CA ILE A 23 0.58 2.06 12.55
C ILE A 23 1.03 0.93 11.60
N ALA A 24 2.14 1.11 10.88
CA ALA A 24 2.67 0.09 9.97
C ALA A 24 2.93 -1.25 10.68
N LYS A 25 3.55 -1.22 11.88
CA LYS A 25 3.76 -2.42 12.69
C LYS A 25 2.45 -3.09 13.10
N ASN A 26 1.43 -2.30 13.45
CA ASN A 26 0.11 -2.83 13.82
C ASN A 26 -0.63 -3.44 12.61
N LEU A 27 -0.50 -2.84 11.42
CA LEU A 27 -1.14 -3.34 10.19
C LEU A 27 -0.62 -4.73 9.79
N THR A 28 0.61 -5.06 10.18
CA THR A 28 1.24 -6.35 9.89
C THR A 28 0.96 -7.44 10.92
N THR A 29 0.15 -7.18 11.95
CA THR A 29 -0.16 -8.19 12.97
C THR A 29 -1.34 -9.08 12.56
N PRO A 30 -1.34 -10.35 12.98
CA PRO A 30 -2.47 -11.24 12.74
C PRO A 30 -3.73 -10.79 13.50
N GLU A 31 -3.59 -10.15 14.65
CA GLU A 31 -4.70 -9.61 15.44
C GLU A 31 -5.44 -8.51 14.68
N TYR A 32 -4.70 -7.58 14.07
CA TYR A 32 -5.31 -6.54 13.25
C TYR A 32 -6.05 -7.13 12.04
N THR A 33 -5.48 -8.18 11.43
CA THR A 33 -6.11 -8.86 10.31
C THR A 33 -7.43 -9.52 10.71
N LYS A 34 -7.47 -10.21 11.87
CA LYS A 34 -8.71 -10.79 12.42
C LYS A 34 -9.78 -9.73 12.65
N TRP A 35 -9.40 -8.60 13.27
CA TRP A 35 -10.29 -7.48 13.51
C TRP A 35 -10.88 -6.87 12.22
N VAL A 36 -10.10 -6.82 11.14
CA VAL A 36 -10.62 -6.37 9.83
C VAL A 36 -11.62 -7.39 9.28
N VAL A 37 -11.28 -8.68 9.31
CA VAL A 37 -12.12 -9.77 8.76
C VAL A 37 -13.48 -9.81 9.44
N GLU A 38 -13.53 -9.69 10.77
CA GLU A 38 -14.78 -9.65 11.54
C GLU A 38 -15.72 -8.49 11.15
N ARG A 39 -15.16 -7.41 10.58
CA ARG A 39 -15.90 -6.21 10.16
C ARG A 39 -16.30 -6.22 8.69
N ILE A 40 -15.86 -7.21 7.91
CA ILE A 40 -16.26 -7.37 6.52
C ILE A 40 -17.70 -7.88 6.50
N LYS A 41 -18.60 -7.05 5.97
CA LYS A 41 -20.01 -7.39 5.76
C LYS A 41 -20.26 -7.64 4.27
N ASP A 42 -21.31 -8.40 3.98
CA ASP A 42 -21.76 -8.67 2.61
C ASP A 42 -22.20 -7.40 1.86
N LYS A 43 -22.69 -6.40 2.60
CA LYS A 43 -23.10 -5.09 2.05
C LYS A 43 -22.03 -4.02 2.23
N ALA A 44 -21.88 -3.18 1.21
CA ALA A 44 -21.03 -1.99 1.27
C ALA A 44 -21.50 -1.04 2.39
N GLN A 45 -20.52 -0.52 3.13
CA GLN A 45 -20.75 0.44 4.22
C GLN A 45 -20.40 1.87 3.75
N PRO A 46 -20.88 2.93 4.43
CA PRO A 46 -20.47 4.30 4.14
C PRO A 46 -18.97 4.52 4.38
N LEU A 47 -18.40 5.59 3.81
CA LEU A 47 -16.96 5.87 3.90
C LEU A 47 -16.46 5.97 5.35
N SER A 48 -17.26 6.59 6.23
CA SER A 48 -16.97 6.73 7.67
C SER A 48 -16.79 5.40 8.40
N TYR A 49 -17.34 4.29 7.90
CA TYR A 49 -17.21 2.97 8.53
C TYR A 49 -15.81 2.38 8.39
N TYR A 50 -15.12 2.67 7.29
CA TYR A 50 -13.79 2.13 7.01
C TYR A 50 -12.67 2.95 7.67
N GLY A 51 -13.00 4.16 8.16
CA GLY A 51 -12.06 5.13 8.70
C GLY A 51 -11.31 5.91 7.61
N GLY A 52 -10.47 6.86 8.03
CA GLY A 52 -9.67 7.71 7.15
C GLY A 52 -10.23 9.13 7.01
N PHE A 53 -9.38 10.07 6.63
CA PHE A 53 -9.77 11.44 6.32
C PHE A 53 -10.41 11.52 4.93
N ASN A 54 -11.32 12.48 4.71
CA ASN A 54 -12.03 12.71 3.44
C ASN A 54 -11.13 13.33 2.36
N GLU A 55 -9.87 12.92 2.28
CA GLU A 55 -8.89 13.45 1.34
C GLU A 55 -8.51 12.37 0.32
N SER A 56 -8.80 12.63 -0.95
CA SER A 56 -8.39 11.77 -2.06
C SER A 56 -6.93 12.06 -2.40
N GLN A 57 -6.06 11.04 -2.36
CA GLN A 57 -4.73 11.16 -2.96
C GLN A 57 -4.85 11.11 -4.50
N VAL A 58 -4.25 12.10 -5.16
CA VAL A 58 -4.14 12.17 -6.62
C VAL A 58 -3.32 10.98 -7.13
N SER A 59 -3.82 10.28 -8.14
CA SER A 59 -3.09 9.17 -8.78
C SER A 59 -2.22 9.69 -9.92
N GLU A 60 -0.92 9.85 -9.68
CA GLU A 60 0.05 10.06 -10.75
C GLU A 60 0.32 8.71 -11.45
N LEU A 61 -0.40 8.45 -12.54
CA LEU A 61 -0.22 7.24 -13.36
C LEU A 61 0.81 7.49 -14.47
N SER A 62 2.10 7.47 -14.13
CA SER A 62 3.17 7.24 -15.11
C SER A 62 4.45 6.75 -14.42
N SER A 63 4.48 5.49 -14.00
CA SER A 63 5.72 4.84 -13.59
C SER A 63 5.72 3.38 -14.05
N PHE A 64 6.47 3.11 -15.12
CA PHE A 64 6.63 1.76 -15.66
C PHE A 64 7.72 1.02 -14.88
N ARG A 65 7.37 -0.08 -14.21
CA ARG A 65 8.34 -0.90 -13.46
C ARG A 65 9.04 -1.87 -14.41
N ILE A 66 10.35 -1.68 -14.65
CA ILE A 66 11.19 -2.69 -15.31
C ILE A 66 11.77 -3.65 -14.26
N PRO A 67 11.43 -4.94 -14.28
CA PRO A 67 12.02 -5.91 -13.37
C PRO A 67 13.49 -6.18 -13.74
N ALA A 68 14.38 -6.09 -12.76
CA ALA A 68 15.84 -6.28 -12.93
C ALA A 68 16.24 -7.63 -13.54
N MET A 69 15.38 -8.67 -13.43
CA MET A 69 15.61 -9.97 -14.06
C MET A 69 15.63 -9.93 -15.60
N VAL A 70 15.04 -8.92 -16.23
CA VAL A 70 15.03 -8.78 -17.71
C VAL A 70 16.32 -8.15 -18.24
N SER A 71 17.08 -7.43 -17.40
CA SER A 71 18.33 -6.77 -17.82
C SER A 71 19.49 -7.75 -18.09
N CYS A 72 19.48 -8.95 -17.50
CA CYS A 72 20.59 -9.90 -17.62
C CYS A 72 20.63 -10.60 -19.00
N LYS A 73 19.49 -10.73 -19.69
CA LYS A 73 19.44 -11.44 -20.99
C LYS A 73 19.90 -10.57 -22.18
N GLN A 74 19.79 -9.25 -22.07
CA GLN A 74 20.19 -8.31 -23.14
C GLN A 74 21.69 -7.96 -23.10
N ARG A 75 22.38 -8.15 -21.95
CA ARG A 75 23.81 -7.83 -21.81
C ARG A 75 24.77 -8.84 -22.47
N LYS A 76 24.27 -10.00 -22.92
CA LYS A 76 25.06 -11.01 -23.65
C LYS A 76 24.96 -10.94 -25.18
N LYS A 77 24.11 -10.07 -25.73
CA LYS A 77 24.00 -9.88 -27.20
C LYS A 77 24.79 -8.69 -27.75
N PHE A 78 25.37 -7.85 -26.89
CA PHE A 78 26.11 -6.63 -27.27
C PHE A 78 27.61 -6.69 -26.92
N SER A 79 28.20 -7.88 -26.83
CA SER A 79 29.65 -8.06 -26.61
C SER A 79 30.39 -8.68 -27.80
N ASN A 80 29.75 -8.77 -28.98
CA ASN A 80 30.39 -9.13 -30.25
C ASN A 80 30.06 -8.06 -31.30
N PHE A 81 30.68 -6.89 -31.14
CA PHE A 81 31.05 -5.98 -32.22
C PHE A 81 32.23 -5.14 -31.75
#